data_AF-A0A2S2P8Q4-F1
#
_entry.id   AF-A0A2S2P8Q4-F1
#
_cell.length_a   1.000
_cell.length_b   1.000
_cell.length_c   1.000
_cell.angle_alpha   90.00
_cell.angle_beta   90.00
_cell.angle_gamma   90.00
#
_symmetry.space_group_name_H-M   'P 1'
#
loop_
_entity.id
_entity.type
_entity.pdbx_description
1 polymer ?
#
loop_
_entity_poly.entity_id
_entity_poly.type
_entity_poly.pdbx_seq_one_letter_code
_entity_poly.pdbx_strand_id
1 'polypeptide(L)'
;MESEMLDMTAVAKQMQLRISEQRDKLKACGLELDKKEQTIRDVNRVVKNIRVDIQSASEHYQNSAKLKEAVKDLFIKYGNTKTFEISKYEEHDTKMEFTRQRKFLEQSIISLKNRVNVCAKKDDSYNKIMEENMILIETINKLRQELKTNHKKYDNLKSILKIKESKNHTTNKQAKNNNLQAIENLDADEKTA
;
A
#
# COMPACT_ATOMS: atom_id res chain seq x y z
N MET A 1 25.86 -24.20 2.56
CA MET A 1 26.48 -24.35 3.90
C MET A 1 26.86 -23.00 4.49
N GLU A 2 27.69 -22.16 3.85
CA GLU A 2 27.99 -20.80 4.37
C GLU A 2 26.76 -19.89 4.45
N SER A 3 25.93 -19.82 3.41
CA SER A 3 24.70 -19.00 3.42
C SER A 3 23.73 -19.43 4.52
N GLU A 4 23.55 -20.74 4.70
CA GLU A 4 22.66 -21.31 5.72
C GLU A 4 23.20 -21.09 7.14
N MET A 5 24.53 -21.13 7.30
CA MET A 5 25.18 -20.78 8.57
C MET A 5 25.00 -19.28 8.88
N LEU A 6 25.12 -18.40 7.89
CA LEU A 6 24.89 -16.97 8.05
C LEU A 6 23.43 -16.70 8.46
N ASP A 7 22.46 -17.33 7.80
CA ASP A 7 21.04 -17.20 8.16
C ASP A 7 20.76 -17.68 9.58
N MET A 8 21.35 -18.81 10.00
CA MET A 8 21.23 -19.33 11.37
C MET A 8 21.86 -18.39 12.40
N THR A 9 23.02 -17.79 12.11
CA THR A 9 23.63 -16.80 13.01
C THR A 9 22.81 -15.52 13.13
N ALA A 10 22.16 -15.08 12.04
CA ALA A 10 21.28 -13.94 12.05
C ALA A 10 20.02 -14.20 12.89
N VAL A 11 19.42 -15.40 12.75
CA VAL A 11 18.28 -15.83 13.58
C VAL A 11 18.68 -15.93 15.05
N ALA A 12 19.84 -16.51 15.37
CA ALA A 12 20.32 -16.60 16.74
C ALA A 12 20.52 -15.22 17.38
N LYS A 13 21.11 -14.27 16.64
CA LYS A 13 21.28 -12.88 17.09
C LYS A 13 19.93 -12.19 17.32
N GLN A 14 18.97 -12.40 16.43
CA GLN A 14 17.62 -11.86 16.57
C GLN A 14 16.88 -12.44 17.79
N MET A 15 17.05 -13.73 18.07
CA MET A 15 16.49 -14.37 19.26
C MET A 15 17.13 -13.83 20.55
N GLN A 16 18.46 -13.67 20.58
CA GLN A 16 19.17 -13.07 21.72
C GLN A 16 18.68 -11.64 22.00
N LEU A 17 18.51 -10.83 20.95
CA LEU A 17 17.95 -9.48 21.09
C LEU A 17 16.55 -9.52 21.70
N ARG A 18 15.66 -10.38 21.20
CA ARG A 18 14.31 -10.53 21.75
C ARG A 18 14.31 -10.97 23.21
N ILE A 19 15.21 -11.89 23.58
CA ILE A 19 15.35 -12.33 24.98
C ILE A 19 15.79 -11.15 25.86
N SER A 20 16.73 -10.32 25.39
CA SER A 20 17.15 -9.12 26.12
C SER A 20 16.00 -8.13 26.28
N GLU A 21 15.30 -7.81 25.20
CA GLU A 21 14.15 -6.91 25.21
C GLU A 21 13.04 -7.40 26.16
N GLN A 22 12.76 -8.72 26.17
CA GLN A 22 11.78 -9.30 27.08
C GLN A 22 12.22 -9.21 28.55
N ARG A 23 13.50 -9.41 28.84
CA ARG A 23 14.05 -9.23 30.19
C ARG A 23 13.95 -7.79 30.66
N ASP A 24 14.25 -6.83 29.79
CA ASP A 24 14.16 -5.41 30.12
C ASP A 24 12.71 -4.98 30.36
N LYS A 25 11.76 -5.48 29.55
CA LYS A 25 10.33 -5.29 29.78
C LYS A 25 9.88 -5.89 31.12
N LEU A 26 10.34 -7.09 31.47
CA LEU A 26 10.01 -7.72 32.74
C LEU A 26 10.53 -6.89 33.92
N LYS A 27 11.76 -6.38 33.85
CA LYS A 27 12.33 -5.49 34.87
C LYS A 27 11.54 -4.19 35.00
N ALA A 28 11.21 -3.55 33.89
CA ALA A 28 10.42 -2.32 33.89
C ALA A 28 9.03 -2.56 34.52
N CYS A 29 8.36 -3.65 34.15
CA CYS A 29 7.08 -4.03 34.73
C CYS A 29 7.19 -4.34 36.23
N GLY A 30 8.25 -5.01 36.68
CA GLY A 30 8.52 -5.23 38.10
C GLY A 30 8.66 -3.93 38.89
N LEU A 31 9.41 -2.96 38.37
CA LEU A 31 9.56 -1.64 39.01
C LEU A 31 8.23 -0.87 39.08
N GLU A 32 7.42 -0.95 38.03
CA GLU A 32 6.08 -0.35 38.04
C GLU A 32 5.17 -1.02 39.07
N LEU A 33 5.23 -2.35 39.17
CA LEU A 33 4.46 -3.10 40.16
C LEU A 33 4.87 -2.70 41.58
N ASP A 34 6.15 -2.67 41.90
CA ASP A 34 6.67 -2.24 43.21
C ASP A 34 6.20 -0.83 43.57
N LYS A 35 6.22 0.09 42.60
CA LYS A 35 5.74 1.47 42.78
C LYS A 35 4.23 1.50 43.06
N LYS A 36 3.44 0.68 42.36
CA LYS A 36 1.99 0.57 42.59
C LYS A 36 1.69 -0.05 43.95
N GLU A 37 2.40 -1.11 44.33
CA GLU A 37 2.26 -1.70 45.66
C GLU A 37 2.59 -0.71 46.77
N GLN A 38 3.66 0.08 46.60
CA GLN A 38 4.02 1.12 47.56
C GLN A 38 2.91 2.17 47.69
N THR A 39 2.35 2.61 46.57
CA THR A 39 1.23 3.55 46.55
C THR A 39 0.00 2.98 47.26
N ILE A 40 -0.31 1.69 47.03
CA ILE A 40 -1.41 1.00 47.70
C ILE A 40 -1.17 0.94 49.22
N ARG A 41 0.06 0.64 49.66
CA ARG A 41 0.43 0.64 51.09
C ARG A 41 0.25 2.01 51.71
N ASP A 42 0.68 3.07 51.03
CA ASP A 42 0.60 4.44 51.52
C ASP A 42 -0.86 4.91 51.61
N VAL A 43 -1.68 4.64 50.60
CA VAL A 43 -3.12 4.95 50.62
C VAL A 43 -3.82 4.18 51.73
N ASN A 44 -3.55 2.88 51.88
CA ASN A 44 -4.14 2.08 52.95
C ASN A 44 -3.77 2.59 54.34
N ARG A 45 -2.54 3.10 54.51
CA ARG A 45 -2.10 3.74 55.75
C ARG A 45 -2.90 5.02 56.01
N VAL A 46 -3.10 5.86 55.00
CA VAL A 46 -3.93 7.08 55.13
C VAL A 46 -5.36 6.73 55.50
N VAL A 47 -5.98 5.74 54.83
CA VAL A 47 -7.35 5.28 55.14
C VAL A 47 -7.47 4.77 56.57
N LYS A 48 -6.49 3.99 57.05
CA LYS A 48 -6.45 3.52 58.44
C LYS A 48 -6.37 4.69 59.42
N ASN A 49 -5.53 5.69 59.14
CA ASN A 49 -5.39 6.87 59.99
C ASN A 49 -6.68 7.69 60.02
N ILE A 50 -7.33 7.90 58.86
CA ILE A 50 -8.65 8.56 58.78
C ILE A 50 -9.67 7.81 59.63
N ARG A 51 -9.72 6.48 59.54
CA ARG A 51 -10.65 5.67 60.34
C ARG A 51 -10.41 5.85 61.84
N VAL A 52 -9.16 5.85 62.29
CA VAL A 52 -8.80 6.07 63.71
C VAL A 52 -9.18 7.47 64.16
N ASP A 53 -8.91 8.49 63.34
CA ASP A 53 -9.24 9.88 63.68
C ASP A 53 -10.76 10.11 63.70
N ILE A 54 -11.53 9.48 62.79
CA ILE A 54 -13.00 9.49 62.83
C ILE A 54 -13.52 8.82 64.10
N GLN A 55 -12.95 7.66 64.48
CA GLN A 55 -13.34 6.97 65.71
C GLN A 55 -13.09 7.86 66.94
N SER A 56 -11.93 8.52 66.98
CA SER A 56 -11.55 9.46 68.04
C SER A 56 -12.47 10.69 68.07
N ALA A 57 -12.89 11.21 66.91
CA ALA A 57 -13.89 12.28 66.83
C ALA A 57 -15.27 11.81 67.33
N SER A 58 -15.66 10.57 67.01
CA SER A 58 -16.93 9.96 67.43
C SER A 58 -17.06 9.79 68.95
N GLU A 59 -15.95 9.66 69.68
CA GLU A 59 -15.94 9.62 71.15
C GLU A 59 -16.50 10.93 71.76
N HIS A 60 -16.41 12.04 71.03
CA HIS A 60 -16.92 13.34 71.44
C HIS A 60 -18.40 13.55 71.09
N TYR A 61 -19.13 12.53 70.62
CA TYR A 61 -20.52 12.66 70.14
C TYR A 61 -21.46 13.34 71.16
N GLN A 62 -21.26 13.10 72.45
CA GLN A 62 -22.07 13.71 73.51
C GLN A 62 -21.74 15.19 73.76
N ASN A 63 -20.57 15.68 73.32
CA ASN A 63 -20.12 17.06 73.50
C ASN A 63 -20.01 17.79 72.15
N SER A 64 -21.07 18.52 71.80
CA SER A 64 -21.18 19.25 70.52
C SER A 64 -20.03 20.23 70.25
N ALA A 65 -19.49 20.89 71.29
CA ALA A 65 -18.38 21.83 71.12
C ALA A 65 -17.08 21.11 70.73
N LYS A 66 -16.75 20.02 71.43
CA LYS A 66 -15.55 19.21 71.15
C LYS A 66 -15.65 18.45 69.83
N LEU A 67 -16.84 17.93 69.49
CA LEU A 67 -17.07 17.26 68.22
C LEU A 67 -16.84 18.21 67.04
N LYS A 68 -17.34 19.46 67.13
CA LYS A 68 -17.14 20.48 66.09
C LYS A 68 -15.66 20.78 65.87
N GLU A 69 -14.87 20.83 66.94
CA GLU A 69 -13.42 21.04 66.87
C GLU A 69 -12.71 19.84 66.23
N ALA A 70 -12.99 18.62 66.70
CA ALA A 70 -12.41 17.39 66.14
C ALA A 70 -12.73 17.20 64.65
N VAL A 71 -13.94 17.55 64.21
CA VAL A 71 -14.33 17.49 62.78
C VAL A 71 -13.61 18.55 61.95
N LYS A 72 -13.40 19.76 62.49
CA LYS A 72 -12.60 20.79 61.82
C LYS A 72 -11.15 20.36 61.65
N ASP A 73 -10.56 19.77 62.68
CA ASP A 73 -9.19 19.25 62.62
C ASP A 73 -9.05 18.12 61.59
N LEU A 74 -10.05 17.23 61.52
CA LEU A 74 -10.11 16.18 60.50
C LEU A 74 -10.18 16.78 59.08
N PHE A 75 -10.99 17.82 58.89
CA PHE A 75 -11.11 18.53 57.62
C PHE A 75 -9.82 19.26 57.25
N ILE A 76 -9.12 19.89 58.19
CA ILE A 76 -7.83 20.54 57.93
C ILE A 76 -6.76 19.49 57.56
N LYS A 77 -6.73 18.37 58.29
CA LYS A 77 -5.71 17.31 58.14
C LYS A 77 -5.85 16.53 56.83
N TYR A 78 -7.07 16.16 56.45
CA TYR A 78 -7.33 15.30 55.28
C TYR A 78 -8.04 16.00 54.12
N GLY A 79 -8.74 17.10 54.39
CA GLY A 79 -9.42 17.92 53.37
C GLY A 79 -8.50 18.92 52.67
N ASN A 80 -7.17 18.76 52.79
CA ASN A 80 -6.18 19.64 52.18
C ASN A 80 -6.45 19.81 50.68
N THR A 81 -6.81 21.04 50.28
CA THR A 81 -7.15 21.48 48.92
C THR A 81 -6.11 21.10 47.85
N LYS A 82 -4.84 20.91 48.24
CA LYS A 82 -3.75 20.57 47.32
C LYS A 82 -3.89 19.18 46.67
N THR A 83 -4.38 18.15 47.36
CA THR A 83 -4.56 16.81 46.77
C THR A 83 -5.77 16.76 45.83
N PHE A 84 -6.81 17.56 46.11
CA PHE A 84 -7.94 17.74 45.20
C PHE A 84 -7.54 18.49 43.92
N GLU A 85 -6.66 19.50 44.03
CA GLU A 85 -6.11 20.20 42.87
C GLU A 85 -5.18 19.33 42.02
N ILE A 86 -4.34 18.50 42.64
CA ILE A 86 -3.49 17.53 41.92
C ILE A 86 -4.35 16.48 41.21
N SER A 87 -5.38 15.94 41.87
CA SER A 87 -6.32 15.01 41.23
C SER A 87 -7.07 15.65 40.06
N LYS A 88 -7.45 16.92 40.16
CA LYS A 88 -8.04 17.67 39.02
C LYS A 88 -7.04 17.93 37.91
N TYR A 89 -5.78 18.20 38.24
CA TYR A 89 -4.74 18.43 37.25
C TYR A 89 -4.39 17.15 36.51
N GLU A 90 -4.26 16.02 37.22
CA GLU A 90 -4.09 14.69 36.63
C GLU A 90 -5.29 14.27 35.77
N GLU A 91 -6.51 14.57 36.21
CA GLU A 91 -7.73 14.33 35.42
C GLU A 91 -7.77 15.21 34.16
N HIS A 92 -7.33 16.47 34.26
CA HIS A 92 -7.21 17.38 33.13
C HIS A 92 -6.13 16.93 32.14
N ASP A 93 -4.94 16.55 32.62
CA ASP A 93 -3.83 16.07 31.80
C ASP A 93 -4.20 14.76 31.08
N THR A 94 -4.88 13.85 31.79
CA THR A 94 -5.43 12.62 31.21
C THR A 94 -6.44 12.94 30.10
N LYS A 95 -7.39 13.85 30.32
CA LYS A 95 -8.37 14.27 29.30
C LYS A 95 -7.71 14.95 28.10
N MET A 96 -6.68 15.77 28.35
CA MET A 96 -5.91 16.44 27.30
C MET A 96 -5.15 15.42 26.44
N GLU A 97 -4.50 14.44 27.07
CA GLU A 97 -3.77 13.39 26.36
C GLU A 97 -4.73 12.48 25.58
N PHE A 98 -5.89 12.11 26.14
CA PHE A 98 -6.94 11.43 25.39
C PHE A 98 -7.40 12.22 24.16
N THR A 99 -7.58 13.54 24.30
CA THR A 99 -7.99 14.41 23.18
C THR A 99 -6.90 14.47 22.11
N ARG A 100 -5.63 14.56 22.51
CA ARG A 100 -4.48 14.53 21.60
C ARG A 100 -4.39 13.20 20.85
N GLN A 101 -4.52 12.08 21.55
CA GLN A 101 -4.51 10.75 20.94
C GLN A 101 -5.67 10.56 19.97
N ARG A 102 -6.88 11.00 20.36
CA ARG A 102 -8.05 10.96 19.49
C ARG A 102 -7.82 11.77 18.21
N LYS A 103 -7.29 12.99 18.33
CA LYS A 103 -6.97 13.85 17.18
C LYS A 103 -5.92 13.21 16.26
N PHE A 104 -4.89 12.59 16.82
CA PHE A 104 -3.88 11.87 16.03
C PHE A 104 -4.49 10.69 15.26
N LEU A 105 -5.38 9.92 15.90
CA LEU A 105 -6.09 8.82 15.25
C LEU A 105 -7.04 9.33 14.15
N GLU A 106 -7.79 10.39 14.41
CA GLU A 106 -8.66 11.04 13.42
C GLU A 106 -7.84 11.50 12.19
N GLN A 107 -6.71 12.17 12.40
CA GLN A 107 -5.80 12.58 11.32
C GLN A 107 -5.21 11.39 10.56
N SER A 108 -4.84 10.33 11.28
CA SER A 108 -4.30 9.09 10.68
C SER A 108 -5.35 8.41 9.80
N ILE A 109 -6.60 8.34 10.25
CA ILE A 109 -7.73 7.80 9.48
C ILE A 109 -7.97 8.63 8.21
N ILE A 110 -7.96 9.96 8.32
CA ILE A 110 -8.11 10.85 7.15
C ILE A 110 -6.98 10.61 6.14
N SER A 111 -5.73 10.53 6.61
CA SER A 111 -4.56 10.25 5.78
C SER A 111 -4.67 8.87 5.10
N LEU A 112 -5.09 7.84 5.83
CA LEU A 112 -5.30 6.50 5.27
C LEU A 112 -6.38 6.52 4.18
N LYS A 113 -7.54 7.14 4.44
CA LYS A 113 -8.62 7.27 3.47
C LYS A 113 -8.15 7.98 2.20
N ASN A 114 -7.37 9.05 2.33
CA ASN A 114 -6.80 9.76 1.19
C ASN A 114 -5.83 8.87 0.39
N ARG A 115 -4.96 8.12 1.06
CA ARG A 115 -4.04 7.18 0.38
C ARG A 115 -4.79 6.09 -0.38
N VAL A 116 -5.84 5.52 0.22
CA VAL A 116 -6.69 4.51 -0.43
C VAL A 116 -7.35 5.09 -1.68
N ASN A 117 -7.95 6.28 -1.58
CA ASN A 117 -8.56 6.95 -2.73
C ASN A 117 -7.56 7.26 -3.85
N VAL A 118 -6.34 7.67 -3.50
CA VAL A 118 -5.27 7.91 -4.50
C VAL A 118 -4.85 6.59 -5.16
N CYS A 119 -4.78 5.49 -4.41
CA CYS A 119 -4.45 4.18 -4.95
C CYS A 119 -5.53 3.69 -5.92
N ALA A 120 -6.81 3.78 -5.54
CA ALA A 120 -7.93 3.43 -6.39
C ALA A 120 -7.95 4.22 -7.72
N LYS A 121 -7.65 5.53 -7.66
CA LYS A 121 -7.55 6.36 -8.88
C LYS A 121 -6.39 5.95 -9.81
N LYS A 122 -5.28 5.45 -9.26
CA LYS A 122 -4.15 4.95 -10.06
C LYS A 122 -4.52 3.67 -10.78
N ASP A 123 -5.24 2.77 -10.11
CA ASP A 123 -5.73 1.53 -10.71
C ASP A 123 -6.72 1.83 -11.85
N ASP A 124 -7.64 2.78 -11.66
CA ASP A 124 -8.55 3.24 -12.72
C ASP A 124 -7.80 3.82 -13.94
N SER A 125 -6.76 4.63 -13.71
CA SER A 125 -5.94 5.20 -14.78
C SER A 125 -5.14 4.13 -15.52
N TYR A 126 -4.60 3.16 -14.80
CA TYR A 126 -3.88 2.03 -15.38
C TYR A 126 -4.79 1.16 -16.25
N ASN A 127 -6.01 0.87 -15.76
CA ASN A 127 -7.01 0.11 -16.50
C ASN A 127 -7.41 0.80 -17.81
N LYS A 128 -7.60 2.12 -17.81
CA LYS A 128 -7.89 2.89 -19.03
C LYS A 128 -6.77 2.81 -20.07
N ILE A 129 -5.51 2.98 -19.64
CA ILE A 129 -4.35 2.87 -20.53
C ILE A 129 -4.23 1.44 -21.09
N MET A 130 -4.53 0.42 -20.27
CA MET A 130 -4.54 -0.97 -20.71
C MET A 130 -5.63 -1.24 -21.76
N GLU A 131 -6.84 -0.70 -21.58
CA GLU A 131 -7.93 -0.76 -22.58
C GLU A 131 -7.52 -0.09 -23.90
N GLU A 132 -6.96 1.12 -23.85
CA GLU A 132 -6.46 1.82 -25.02
C GLU A 132 -5.37 1.02 -25.75
N ASN A 133 -4.41 0.47 -25.01
CA ASN A 133 -3.37 -0.40 -25.58
C ASN A 133 -3.96 -1.64 -26.24
N MET A 134 -4.99 -2.26 -25.66
CA MET A 134 -5.66 -3.41 -26.24
C MET A 134 -6.34 -3.06 -27.57
N ILE A 135 -7.04 -1.92 -27.61
CA ILE A 135 -7.68 -1.40 -28.84
C ILE A 135 -6.62 -1.08 -29.92
N LEU A 136 -5.51 -0.45 -29.53
CA LEU A 136 -4.41 -0.13 -30.43
C LEU A 136 -3.76 -1.39 -31.00
N ILE A 137 -3.53 -2.42 -30.18
CA ILE A 137 -3.00 -3.71 -30.63
C ILE A 137 -3.97 -4.37 -31.63
N GLU A 138 -5.27 -4.37 -31.34
CA GLU A 138 -6.29 -4.91 -32.24
C GLU A 138 -6.28 -4.17 -33.59
N THR A 139 -6.17 -2.84 -33.54
CA THR A 139 -6.12 -1.97 -34.73
C THR A 139 -4.86 -2.23 -35.55
N ILE A 140 -3.68 -2.33 -34.91
CA ILE A 140 -2.42 -2.68 -35.57
C ILE A 140 -2.52 -4.05 -36.23
N ASN A 141 -3.14 -5.02 -35.56
CA ASN A 141 -3.30 -6.37 -36.12
C ASN A 141 -4.24 -6.38 -37.33
N LYS A 142 -5.35 -5.63 -37.29
CA LYS A 142 -6.23 -5.42 -38.46
C LYS A 142 -5.46 -4.81 -39.63
N LEU A 143 -4.71 -3.73 -39.38
CA LEU A 143 -3.90 -3.07 -40.42
C LEU A 143 -2.83 -3.99 -41.00
N ARG A 144 -2.16 -4.82 -40.17
CA ARG A 144 -1.21 -5.83 -40.64
C ARG A 144 -1.88 -6.88 -41.53
N GLN A 145 -3.09 -7.31 -41.20
CA GLN A 145 -3.87 -8.25 -42.01
C GLN A 145 -4.28 -7.64 -43.35
N GLU A 146 -4.74 -6.38 -43.35
CA GLU A 146 -5.04 -5.63 -44.56
C GLU A 146 -3.80 -5.46 -45.45
N LEU A 147 -2.66 -5.09 -44.86
CA LEU A 147 -1.39 -5.01 -45.58
C LEU A 147 -1.01 -6.35 -46.22
N LYS A 148 -1.12 -7.45 -45.48
CA LYS A 148 -0.81 -8.80 -45.98
C LYS A 148 -1.74 -9.21 -47.13
N THR A 149 -3.03 -8.87 -47.05
CA THR A 149 -3.98 -9.16 -48.13
C THR A 149 -3.72 -8.30 -49.36
N ASN A 150 -3.41 -7.01 -49.19
CA ASN A 150 -3.04 -6.12 -50.29
C ASN A 150 -1.71 -6.50 -50.95
N HIS A 151 -0.72 -6.92 -50.17
CA HIS A 151 0.54 -7.42 -50.71
C HIS A 151 0.34 -8.67 -51.57
N LYS A 152 -0.46 -9.64 -51.10
CA LYS A 152 -0.86 -10.81 -51.91
C LYS A 152 -1.58 -10.42 -53.20
N LYS A 153 -2.50 -9.45 -53.14
CA LYS A 153 -3.18 -8.93 -54.35
C LYS A 153 -2.18 -8.32 -55.32
N TYR A 154 -1.23 -7.54 -54.83
CA TYR A 154 -0.18 -6.95 -55.65
C TYR A 154 0.72 -8.02 -56.28
N ASP A 155 1.16 -9.03 -55.54
CA ASP A 155 1.99 -10.12 -56.07
C ASP A 155 1.24 -10.95 -57.13
N ASN A 156 -0.05 -11.20 -56.92
CA ASN A 156 -0.91 -11.85 -57.91
C ASN A 156 -1.02 -10.99 -59.19
N LEU A 157 -1.24 -9.68 -59.07
CA LEU A 157 -1.28 -8.79 -60.22
C LEU A 157 0.08 -8.72 -60.93
N LYS A 158 1.17 -8.67 -60.18
CA LYS A 158 2.54 -8.65 -60.71
C LYS A 158 2.89 -9.94 -61.43
N SER A 159 2.49 -11.10 -60.91
CA SER A 159 2.69 -12.39 -61.59
C SER A 159 1.85 -12.49 -62.87
N ILE A 160 0.59 -12.03 -62.86
CA ILE A 160 -0.24 -11.92 -64.08
C ILE A 160 0.42 -11.01 -65.11
N LEU A 161 0.97 -9.86 -64.69
CA LEU A 161 1.69 -8.92 -65.57
C LEU A 161 2.94 -9.57 -66.18
N LYS A 162 3.78 -10.24 -65.37
CA LYS A 162 4.95 -10.98 -65.88
C LYS A 162 4.57 -12.10 -66.86
N ILE A 163 3.47 -12.82 -66.59
CA ILE A 163 2.95 -13.82 -67.54
C ILE A 163 2.52 -13.14 -68.85
N LYS A 164 1.87 -11.98 -68.79
CA LYS A 164 1.47 -11.20 -69.98
C LYS A 164 2.68 -10.70 -70.78
N GLU A 165 3.74 -10.24 -70.12
CA GLU A 165 5.02 -9.88 -70.75
C GLU A 165 5.67 -11.08 -71.45
N SER A 166 5.65 -12.27 -70.83
CA SER A 166 6.17 -13.50 -71.44
C SER A 166 5.36 -13.95 -72.66
N LYS A 167 4.02 -13.83 -72.61
CA LYS A 167 3.13 -14.16 -73.75
C LYS A 167 3.33 -13.20 -74.92
N ASN A 168 3.53 -11.92 -74.65
CA ASN A 168 3.80 -10.90 -75.68
C ASN A 168 5.17 -11.13 -76.36
N HIS A 169 6.16 -11.68 -75.66
CA HIS A 169 7.43 -12.07 -76.27
C HIS A 169 7.31 -13.30 -77.19
N THR A 170 6.49 -14.29 -76.83
CA THR A 170 6.25 -15.47 -77.69
C THR A 170 5.44 -15.15 -78.94
N THR A 171 4.43 -14.28 -78.87
CA THR A 171 3.66 -13.87 -80.05
C THR A 171 4.48 -13.01 -81.01
N ASN A 172 5.38 -12.16 -80.50
CA ASN A 172 6.26 -11.36 -81.34
C ASN A 172 7.40 -12.20 -81.97
N LYS A 173 7.83 -13.29 -81.30
CA LYS A 173 8.79 -14.25 -81.89
C LYS A 173 8.15 -15.12 -82.98
N GLN A 174 6.89 -15.54 -82.79
CA GLN A 174 6.12 -16.23 -83.84
C GLN A 174 5.77 -15.30 -85.02
N ALA A 175 5.41 -14.05 -84.77
CA ALA A 175 5.17 -13.08 -85.84
C ALA A 175 6.43 -12.74 -86.66
N LYS A 176 7.61 -12.70 -86.02
CA LYS A 176 8.89 -12.54 -86.72
C LYS A 176 9.29 -13.79 -87.51
N ASN A 177 9.03 -14.99 -86.98
CA ASN A 177 9.34 -16.24 -87.69
C ASN A 177 8.45 -16.42 -88.93
N ASN A 178 7.16 -16.08 -88.82
CA ASN A 178 6.23 -16.12 -89.95
C ASN A 178 6.56 -15.06 -91.03
N ASN A 179 7.12 -13.91 -90.64
CA ASN A 179 7.61 -12.91 -91.59
C ASN A 179 8.93 -13.33 -92.26
N LEU A 180 9.86 -13.99 -91.56
CA LEU A 180 11.07 -14.53 -92.20
C LEU A 180 10.73 -15.63 -93.22
N GLN A 181 9.78 -16.52 -92.90
CA GLN A 181 9.30 -17.54 -93.86
C GLN A 181 8.56 -16.92 -95.06
N ALA A 182 7.88 -15.78 -94.89
CA ALA A 182 7.26 -15.08 -96.01
C ALA A 182 8.27 -14.38 -96.94
N ILE A 183 9.41 -13.92 -96.40
CA ILE A 183 10.48 -13.28 -97.19
C ILE A 183 11.31 -14.33 -97.94
N GLU A 184 11.62 -15.48 -97.32
CA GLU A 184 12.30 -16.59 -98.02
C GLU A 184 11.47 -17.17 -99.18
N ASN A 185 10.14 -17.12 -99.09
CA ASN A 185 9.26 -17.55 -100.18
C ASN A 185 9.11 -16.51 -101.31
N LEU A 186 9.39 -15.22 -101.06
CA LEU A 186 9.42 -14.19 -102.11
C LEU A 186 10.74 -14.21 -102.90
N ASP A 187 11.86 -14.50 -102.23
CA ASP A 187 13.18 -14.63 -102.89
C ASP A 187 13.32 -15.94 -103.71
N ALA A 188 12.45 -16.92 -103.49
CA ALA A 188 12.37 -18.14 -104.30
C ALA A 188 11.62 -17.92 -105.62
N ASP A 189 10.64 -17.01 -105.66
CA ASP A 189 9.86 -16.72 -106.87
C ASP A 189 10.57 -15.77 -107.84
N GLU A 190 11.55 -14.96 -107.41
CA GLU A 190 12.38 -14.13 -108.31
C GLU A 190 13.55 -14.87 -108.99
N LYS A 191 13.81 -16.15 -108.64
CA LYS A 191 14.91 -16.96 -109.21
C LYS A 191 14.47 -18.06 -110.17
N THR A 192 13.18 -18.19 -110.46
CA THR A 192 12.68 -19.09 -111.51
C THR A 192 11.54 -18.45 -112.31
N ALA A 193 11.89 -18.04 -113.53
CA ALA A 193 11.04 -17.72 -114.69
C ALA A 193 10.51 -16.29 -114.82
#